data_AF-A0A2T4AS72-F1
#
_entry.id   AF-A0A2T4AS72-F1
#
_cell.length_a   1.000
_cell.length_b   1.000
_cell.length_c   1.000
_cell.angle_alpha   90.00
_cell.angle_beta   90.00
_cell.angle_gamma   90.00
#
_symmetry.space_group_name_H-M   'P 1'
#
loop_
_entity.id
_entity.type
_entity.pdbx_description
1 polymer ?
#
loop_
_entity_poly.entity_id
_entity_poly.type
_entity_poly.pdbx_seq_one_letter_code
_entity_poly.pdbx_strand_id
1 'polypeptide(L)'
;MESKPILFYDLAGRVNKCYSNNTWKIRLVLNYKAVPYEVVHTEYPDIKDLLISKGVKPNVIDEYTWFPFTLPAVTLPNGSTVQNSRAIVDELERLFPSPSMRLDNGYTERAIRLAHDLDGAWGR
;
A
#
# COMPACT_ATOMS: atom_id res chain seq x y z
N MET A 1 -18.31 -9.94 17.34
CA MET A 1 -18.11 -10.28 15.92
C MET A 1 -16.61 -10.49 15.75
N GLU A 2 -16.18 -11.67 15.33
CA GLU A 2 -14.76 -11.91 15.04
C GLU A 2 -14.31 -10.95 13.93
N SER A 3 -13.27 -10.16 14.20
CA SER A 3 -12.64 -9.34 13.18
C SER A 3 -11.92 -10.25 12.21
N LYS A 4 -12.29 -10.22 10.93
CA LYS A 4 -11.56 -10.97 9.89
C LYS A 4 -10.10 -10.49 9.85
N PRO A 5 -9.13 -11.40 9.65
CA PRO A 5 -7.73 -11.01 9.50
C PRO A 5 -7.56 -10.11 8.29
N ILE A 6 -6.52 -9.26 8.33
CA ILE A 6 -6.14 -8.44 7.18
C ILE A 6 -5.65 -9.36 6.06
N LEU A 7 -6.16 -9.16 4.84
CA LEU A 7 -5.60 -9.81 3.65
C LEU A 7 -4.65 -8.84 2.96
N PHE A 8 -3.38 -9.19 2.89
CA PHE A 8 -2.34 -8.44 2.21
C PHE A 8 -2.06 -9.07 0.85
N TYR A 9 -2.38 -8.34 -0.23
CA TYR A 9 -2.12 -8.80 -1.60
C TYR A 9 -0.71 -8.38 -2.01
N ASP A 10 0.14 -9.38 -2.23
CA ASP A 10 1.55 -9.23 -2.60
C ASP A 10 1.78 -9.82 -3.99
N LEU A 11 2.85 -9.38 -4.65
CA LEU A 11 3.22 -9.93 -5.95
C LEU A 11 3.74 -11.36 -5.79
N ALA A 12 3.19 -12.26 -6.62
CA ALA A 12 3.69 -13.62 -6.73
C ALA A 12 5.08 -13.61 -7.36
N GLY A 13 6.01 -14.37 -6.78
CA GLY A 13 7.38 -14.49 -7.24
C GLY A 13 7.76 -15.97 -7.40
N ARG A 14 8.85 -16.24 -8.13
CA ARG A 14 9.35 -17.62 -8.37
C ARG A 14 9.67 -18.39 -7.09
N VAL A 15 10.02 -17.67 -6.04
CA VAL A 15 10.14 -18.17 -4.67
C VAL A 15 9.10 -17.40 -3.89
N ASN A 16 8.32 -18.05 -3.01
CA ASN A 16 7.31 -17.43 -2.14
C ASN A 16 7.92 -16.40 -1.18
N LYS A 17 8.46 -15.31 -1.72
CA LYS A 17 9.19 -14.25 -1.06
C LYS A 17 8.74 -12.94 -1.70
N CYS A 18 8.45 -11.98 -0.84
CA CYS A 18 8.20 -10.60 -1.22
C CYS A 18 9.47 -10.04 -1.91
N TYR A 19 9.34 -9.60 -3.16
CA TYR A 19 10.46 -9.01 -3.91
C TYR A 19 10.16 -7.59 -4.40
N SER A 20 8.90 -7.16 -4.40
CA SER A 20 8.52 -5.83 -4.84
C SER A 20 8.78 -4.80 -3.75
N ASN A 21 9.53 -3.75 -4.08
CA ASN A 21 9.81 -2.64 -3.18
C ASN A 21 8.53 -1.97 -2.69
N ASN A 22 7.49 -1.90 -3.53
CA ASN A 22 6.22 -1.27 -3.16
C ASN A 22 5.43 -2.12 -2.16
N THR A 23 5.40 -3.43 -2.33
CA THR A 23 4.68 -4.32 -1.40
C THR A 23 5.44 -4.48 -0.08
N TRP A 24 6.77 -4.45 -0.10
CA TRP A 24 7.61 -4.42 1.10
C TRP A 24 7.28 -3.27 2.05
N LYS A 25 6.93 -2.08 1.55
CA LYS A 25 6.50 -0.95 2.39
C LYS A 25 5.35 -1.35 3.32
N ILE A 26 4.34 -2.01 2.78
CA ILE A 26 3.15 -2.42 3.55
C ILE A 26 3.46 -3.61 4.45
N ARG A 27 4.26 -4.57 3.98
CA ARG A 27 4.73 -5.67 4.83
C ARG A 27 5.46 -5.17 6.07
N LEU A 28 6.34 -4.18 5.92
CA LEU A 28 7.06 -3.55 7.04
C LEU A 28 6.09 -2.85 8.01
N VAL A 29 5.09 -2.14 7.50
CA VAL A 29 4.10 -1.44 8.32
C VAL A 29 3.25 -2.41 9.14
N LEU A 30 2.74 -3.47 8.51
CA LEU A 30 1.96 -4.51 9.20
C LEU A 30 2.79 -5.19 10.30
N ASN A 31 4.05 -5.52 10.00
CA ASN A 31 4.97 -6.12 10.96
C ASN A 31 5.33 -5.16 12.10
N TYR A 32 5.64 -3.90 11.80
CA TYR A 32 5.95 -2.86 12.80
C TYR A 32 4.78 -2.66 13.76
N LYS A 33 3.55 -2.66 13.22
CA LYS A 33 2.33 -2.53 14.01
C LYS A 33 1.92 -3.81 14.74
N ALA A 34 2.64 -4.92 14.53
CA ALA A 34 2.31 -6.24 15.05
C ALA A 34 0.86 -6.67 14.73
N VAL A 35 0.36 -6.31 13.54
CA VAL A 35 -0.99 -6.67 13.09
C VAL A 35 -0.92 -8.02 12.38
N PRO A 36 -1.72 -9.02 12.78
CA PRO A 36 -1.81 -10.28 12.04
C PRO A 36 -2.41 -10.09 10.64
N TYR A 37 -1.80 -10.70 9.63
CA TYR A 37 -2.30 -10.68 8.26
C TYR A 37 -1.99 -11.99 7.54
N GLU A 38 -2.80 -12.28 6.53
CA GLU A 38 -2.56 -13.35 5.56
C GLU A 38 -2.04 -12.75 4.26
N VAL A 39 -1.15 -13.46 3.58
CA VAL A 39 -0.59 -13.03 2.30
C VAL A 39 -1.32 -13.73 1.17
N VAL A 40 -1.84 -12.96 0.23
CA VAL A 40 -2.39 -13.47 -1.03
C VAL A 40 -1.42 -13.12 -2.15
N HIS A 41 -0.73 -14.13 -2.66
CA HIS A 41 0.19 -13.96 -3.79
C HIS A 41 -0.59 -13.86 -5.10
N THR A 42 -0.36 -12.78 -5.84
CA THR A 42 -1.09 -12.47 -7.08
C THR A 42 -0.09 -12.22 -8.21
N GLU A 43 -0.30 -12.89 -9.34
CA GLU A 43 0.49 -12.69 -10.55
C GLU A 43 0.10 -11.39 -11.26
N TYR A 44 1.04 -10.77 -11.98
CA TYR A 44 0.82 -9.49 -12.67
C TYR A 44 -0.45 -9.44 -13.56
N PRO A 45 -0.74 -10.46 -14.39
CA PRO A 45 -1.93 -10.44 -15.24
C PRO A 45 -3.24 -10.39 -14.46
N ASP A 46 -3.26 -10.92 -13.23
CA ASP A 46 -4.49 -11.10 -12.45
C ASP A 46 -4.80 -9.90 -11.54
N ILE A 47 -3.86 -8.97 -11.36
CA ILE A 47 -4.00 -7.83 -10.43
C ILE A 47 -5.25 -7.02 -10.74
N LYS A 48 -5.46 -6.69 -12.02
CA LYS A 48 -6.57 -5.83 -12.45
C LYS A 48 -7.91 -6.48 -12.12
N ASP A 49 -8.11 -7.72 -12.55
CA ASP A 49 -9.39 -8.42 -12.39
C ASP A 49 -9.67 -8.72 -10.92
N LEU A 50 -8.62 -9.08 -10.15
CA LEU A 50 -8.70 -9.23 -8.71
C LEU A 50 -9.21 -7.94 -8.04
N LEU A 51 -8.57 -6.80 -8.29
CA LEU A 51 -8.92 -5.55 -7.61
C LEU A 51 -10.31 -5.04 -8.03
N ILE A 52 -10.69 -5.20 -9.30
CA ILE A 52 -12.04 -4.90 -9.76
C ILE A 52 -13.07 -5.80 -9.04
N SER A 53 -12.80 -7.10 -8.90
CA SER A 53 -13.70 -8.03 -8.19
C SER A 53 -13.90 -7.67 -6.71
N LYS A 54 -12.92 -6.96 -6.11
CA LYS A 54 -12.98 -6.45 -4.74
C LYS A 54 -13.62 -5.06 -4.62
N GLY A 55 -14.12 -4.50 -5.72
CA GLY A 55 -14.75 -3.18 -5.76
C GLY A 55 -13.76 -2.02 -5.65
N VAL A 56 -12.48 -2.25 -5.92
CA VAL A 56 -11.44 -1.21 -5.88
C VAL A 56 -11.57 -0.32 -7.11
N LYS A 57 -11.54 0.99 -6.89
CA LYS A 57 -11.51 1.99 -7.96
C LYS A 57 -10.09 2.16 -8.50
N PRO A 58 -9.91 2.48 -9.79
CA PRO A 58 -8.58 2.73 -10.34
C PRO A 58 -7.91 3.89 -9.60
N ASN A 59 -6.59 3.82 -9.44
CA ASN A 59 -5.77 4.92 -8.99
C ASN A 59 -5.91 6.10 -9.97
N VAL A 60 -5.75 7.31 -9.44
CA VAL A 60 -5.47 8.47 -10.27
C VAL A 60 -4.06 8.29 -10.84
N ILE A 61 -3.92 8.48 -12.15
CA ILE A 61 -2.64 8.40 -12.82
C ILE A 61 -1.96 9.77 -12.71
N ASP A 62 -0.74 9.76 -12.19
CA ASP A 62 0.10 10.93 -11.99
C ASP A 62 1.58 10.58 -12.19
N GLU A 63 2.48 11.52 -11.92
CA GLU A 63 3.92 11.35 -12.05
C GLU A 63 4.52 10.24 -11.17
N TYR A 64 3.84 9.85 -10.08
CA TYR A 64 4.29 8.80 -9.15
C TYR A 64 3.51 7.49 -9.28
N THR A 65 2.34 7.51 -9.94
CA THR A 65 1.42 6.38 -10.08
C THR A 65 1.06 6.15 -11.54
N TRP A 66 1.71 5.17 -12.17
CA TRP A 66 1.62 4.99 -13.63
C TRP A 66 0.56 3.97 -14.06
N PHE A 67 0.02 3.18 -13.12
CA PHE A 67 -0.94 2.12 -13.41
C PHE A 67 -2.22 2.27 -12.58
N PRO A 68 -3.40 2.01 -13.18
CA PRO A 68 -4.68 2.19 -12.51
C PRO A 68 -4.93 1.13 -11.42
N PHE A 69 -4.36 -0.06 -11.57
CA PHE A 69 -4.50 -1.16 -10.62
C PHE A 69 -3.12 -1.67 -10.27
N THR A 70 -2.79 -1.63 -8.98
CA THR A 70 -1.42 -1.89 -8.50
C THR A 70 -1.46 -2.65 -7.21
N LEU A 71 -0.42 -3.46 -6.98
CA LEU A 71 -0.07 -3.93 -5.64
C LEU A 71 1.00 -3.00 -5.04
N PRO A 72 0.99 -2.79 -3.72
CA PRO A 72 0.19 -3.49 -2.71
C PRO A 72 -1.28 -3.09 -2.68
N ALA A 73 -2.11 -4.03 -2.24
CA ALA A 73 -3.47 -3.81 -1.81
C ALA A 73 -3.74 -4.55 -0.49
N VAL A 74 -4.74 -4.10 0.27
CA VAL A 74 -5.11 -4.70 1.55
C VAL A 74 -6.63 -4.76 1.70
N THR A 75 -7.18 -5.92 2.04
CA THR A 75 -8.55 -6.02 2.57
C THR A 75 -8.50 -5.85 4.08
N LEU A 76 -9.24 -4.86 4.58
CA LEU A 76 -9.32 -4.48 5.98
C LEU A 76 -10.37 -5.33 6.72
N PRO A 77 -10.40 -5.31 8.07
CA PRO A 77 -11.33 -6.13 8.84
C PRO A 77 -12.82 -5.84 8.59
N ASN A 78 -13.14 -4.62 8.12
CA ASN A 78 -14.50 -4.21 7.72
C ASN A 78 -14.90 -4.72 6.32
N GLY A 79 -13.99 -5.41 5.61
CA GLY A 79 -14.20 -5.96 4.27
C GLY A 79 -13.86 -5.01 3.12
N SER A 80 -13.54 -3.73 3.36
CA SER A 80 -13.12 -2.82 2.29
C SER A 80 -11.71 -3.15 1.83
N THR A 81 -11.45 -3.00 0.54
CA THR A 81 -10.11 -3.20 -0.05
C THR A 81 -9.54 -1.86 -0.49
N VAL A 82 -8.29 -1.59 -0.11
CA VAL A 82 -7.57 -0.35 -0.40
C VAL A 82 -6.31 -0.70 -1.18
N GLN A 83 -6.06 -0.02 -2.30
CA GLN A 83 -4.80 -0.06 -3.04
C GLN A 83 -4.02 1.24 -2.84
N ASN A 84 -2.78 1.30 -3.35
CA ASN A 84 -1.81 2.37 -3.15
C ASN A 84 -1.16 2.34 -1.76
N SER A 85 0.17 2.25 -1.72
CA SER A 85 0.90 2.10 -0.46
C SER A 85 0.68 3.26 0.51
N ARG A 86 0.51 4.50 0.04
CA ARG A 86 0.29 5.64 0.94
C ARG A 86 -1.10 5.57 1.58
N ALA A 87 -2.13 5.35 0.77
CA ALA A 87 -3.51 5.24 1.26
C ALA A 87 -3.66 4.09 2.27
N ILE A 88 -3.01 2.94 2.02
CA ILE A 88 -3.00 1.81 2.94
C ILE A 88 -2.34 2.19 4.28
N VAL A 89 -1.20 2.89 4.23
CA VAL A 89 -0.47 3.33 5.44
C VAL A 89 -1.32 4.27 6.30
N ASP A 90 -1.99 5.23 5.68
CA ASP A 90 -2.87 6.16 6.39
C ASP A 90 -4.02 5.40 7.08
N GLU A 91 -4.59 4.41 6.41
CA GLU A 91 -5.71 3.65 6.96
C GLU A 91 -5.30 2.63 8.03
N LEU A 92 -4.10 2.06 7.93
CA LEU A 92 -3.52 1.24 8.98
C LEU A 92 -3.12 2.07 10.21
N GLU A 93 -2.62 3.30 10.04
CA GLU A 93 -2.38 4.21 11.18
C GLU A 93 -3.70 4.56 11.88
N ARG A 94 -4.77 4.81 11.11
CA ARG A 94 -6.10 5.11 11.67
C ARG A 94 -6.71 3.93 12.44
N LEU A 95 -6.61 2.73 11.89
CA LEU A 95 -7.19 1.52 12.50
C LEU A 95 -6.35 0.98 13.67
N PHE A 96 -5.04 1.11 13.58
CA PHE A 96 -4.07 0.61 14.56
C PHE A 96 -3.13 1.75 14.98
N PRO A 97 -3.59 2.68 15.84
CA PRO A 97 -2.83 3.89 16.19
C PRO A 97 -1.57 3.64 17.02
N SER A 98 -1.39 2.43 17.56
CA SER A 98 -0.22 2.04 18.33
C SER A 98 0.41 0.75 17.77
N PRO A 99 1.74 0.70 17.59
CA PRO A 99 2.67 1.83 17.66
C PRO A 99 2.43 2.84 16.54
N SER A 100 2.54 4.13 16.89
CA SER A 100 2.35 5.22 15.92
C SER A 100 3.54 5.28 14.95
N MET A 101 3.22 5.57 13.69
CA MET A 101 4.21 5.87 12.64
C MET A 101 4.52 7.37 12.55
N ARG A 102 3.86 8.21 13.36
CA ARG A 102 4.07 9.67 13.46
C ARG A 102 3.97 10.37 12.10
N LEU A 103 2.97 10.00 11.31
CA LEU A 103 2.78 10.56 9.96
C LEU A 103 2.39 12.05 9.96
N ASP A 104 1.99 12.58 11.11
CA ASP A 104 1.49 13.93 11.37
C ASP A 104 2.58 14.97 11.71
N ASN A 105 3.86 14.58 11.73
CA ASN A 105 4.97 15.46 12.10
C ASN A 105 5.44 16.42 10.99
N GLY A 106 4.75 16.45 9.84
CA GLY A 106 5.07 17.31 8.71
C GLY A 106 6.31 16.92 7.91
N TYR A 107 6.97 15.78 8.19
CA TYR A 107 8.15 15.36 7.44
C TYR A 107 7.80 14.85 6.03
N THR A 108 6.63 14.23 5.86
CA THR A 108 6.19 13.74 4.55
C THR A 108 6.03 14.90 3.57
N GLU A 109 5.32 15.94 3.97
CA GLU A 109 5.03 17.12 3.17
C GLU A 109 6.31 17.88 2.83
N ARG A 110 7.24 17.96 3.79
CA ARG A 110 8.58 18.53 3.56
C ARG A 110 9.38 17.72 2.55
N ALA A 111 9.36 16.39 2.65
CA ALA A 111 10.06 15.51 1.72
C ALA A 111 9.49 15.58 0.30
N ILE A 112 8.16 15.60 0.15
CA ILE A 112 7.48 15.77 -1.15
C ILE A 112 7.86 17.12 -1.77
N ARG A 113 7.77 18.20 -0.99
CA ARG A 113 8.16 19.53 -1.47
C ARG A 113 9.61 19.57 -1.94
N LEU A 114 10.53 19.01 -1.15
CA LEU A 114 11.94 18.93 -1.53
C LEU A 114 12.15 18.10 -2.79
N ALA A 115 11.42 16.99 -2.97
CA ALA A 115 11.50 16.18 -4.18
C ALA A 115 11.09 16.99 -5.42
N HIS A 116 9.97 17.73 -5.36
CA HIS A 116 9.55 18.62 -6.45
C HIS A 116 10.57 19.73 -6.73
N ASP A 117 11.11 20.37 -5.69
CA ASP A 117 12.12 21.42 -5.83
C ASP A 117 13.38 20.87 -6.52
N LEU A 118 13.77 19.64 -6.19
CA LEU A 118 14.90 18.95 -6.82
C LEU A 118 14.59 18.58 -8.27
N ASP A 119 13.44 17.97 -8.57
CA ASP A 119 13.09 17.62 -9.96
C ASP A 119 13.06 18.85 -10.87
N GLY A 120 12.56 19.99 -10.37
CA GLY A 120 12.62 21.27 -11.07
C GLY A 120 14.05 21.80 -11.26
N ALA A 121 14.97 21.51 -10.34
CA ALA A 121 16.39 21.85 -10.46
C ALA A 121 17.15 20.96 -11.46
N TRP A 122 16.66 19.74 -11.72
CA TRP A 122 17.26 18.78 -12.67
C TRP A 122 16.61 18.79 -14.07
N GLY A 123 15.69 19.72 -14.33
CA GLY A 123 15.20 20.01 -15.69
C GLY A 123 14.42 18.88 -16.36
N ARG A 124 13.57 18.17 -15.62
CA ARG A 124 12.50 17.34 -16.19
C ARG A 124 11.16 18.04 -16.09
#